data_AF-A0AAX6MFJ7-F1
#
_entry.id   AF-A0AAX6MFJ7-F1
#
_cell.length_a   1.000
_cell.length_b   1.000
_cell.length_c   1.000
_cell.angle_alpha   90.00
_cell.angle_beta   90.00
_cell.angle_gamma   90.00
#
_symmetry.space_group_name_H-M   'P 1'
#
loop_
_entity.id
_entity.type
_entity.pdbx_description
1 polymer ?
#
loop_
_entity_poly.entity_id
_entity_poly.type
_entity_poly.pdbx_seq_one_letter_code
_entity_poly.pdbx_strand_id
1 'polypeptide(L)'
;MFWLSLAVLASQALPASASRLPLRLETRSGLNSGLANVHITFNDLVDGVITYSYGRCDETRLNEAHHTLGRSSNTKESRLVWVLPNDARFDGCISAWDQGGQLVGRSEPQRLSRRKLKRRGTNSIEMTNATGIDAWGPWFDGVELLKNKEISAVDVEKAKSKEVAIVGAGMSGLMTYLVLHQAGFKNLNIVEASQRLGGRVHTEYLSGGPFDYSYQEMGPMRFPESIEYSNVTYNITDHQMVFQLAREMNALNNYDKNFSVDFIPWIQSNPNGLYYHNGIKLDTGLPPTVAQTKANTSLVISYPMDPSTKTLSDKVDAITSNETFMIELASNTFKAHRDFLVNGLGGLGGDTWSEFAYMVNYLNATLNDTDVLQGGATSFWNAIYDNVYFGATKWKTIDGGVHFTLTPILD
;
A
#
# COMPACT_ATOMS: atom_id res chain seq x y z
N MET A 1 42.21 43.52 55.16
CA MET A 1 41.77 44.67 54.33
C MET A 1 42.19 44.34 52.91
N PHE A 2 41.36 44.08 51.92
CA PHE A 2 40.02 44.55 51.59
C PHE A 2 39.20 43.39 51.02
N TRP A 3 37.93 43.29 51.41
CA TRP A 3 36.91 42.53 50.70
C TRP A 3 36.45 43.35 49.50
N LEU A 4 36.43 42.77 48.29
CA LEU A 4 35.80 43.37 47.12
C LEU A 4 34.59 42.51 46.74
N SER A 5 33.41 43.03 47.05
CA SER A 5 32.11 42.50 46.70
C SER A 5 31.83 42.75 45.22
N LEU A 6 31.71 41.70 44.40
CA LEU A 6 31.10 41.79 43.07
C LEU A 6 29.59 41.57 43.22
N ALA A 7 28.82 42.66 43.11
CA ALA A 7 27.38 42.60 42.96
C ALA A 7 27.03 42.20 41.51
N VAL A 8 26.46 41.02 41.33
CA VAL A 8 25.84 40.59 40.06
C VAL A 8 24.42 41.12 40.04
N LEU A 9 24.15 42.08 39.13
CA LEU A 9 22.81 42.51 38.78
C LEU A 9 22.12 41.37 38.02
N ALA A 10 21.29 40.60 38.72
CA ALA A 10 20.35 39.68 38.10
C ALA A 10 19.18 40.49 37.51
N SER A 11 19.22 40.74 36.21
CA SER A 11 18.05 41.21 35.47
C SER A 11 17.00 40.11 35.44
N GLN A 12 15.98 40.22 36.29
CA GLN A 12 14.79 39.38 36.22
C GLN A 12 14.06 39.70 34.90
N ALA A 13 14.18 38.81 33.91
CA ALA A 13 13.27 38.80 32.78
C ALA A 13 11.91 38.31 33.29
N LEU A 14 10.95 39.23 33.41
CA LEU A 14 9.54 38.90 33.57
C LEU A 14 9.11 37.98 32.41
N PRO A 15 8.44 36.84 32.66
CA PRO A 15 7.87 36.07 31.58
C PRO A 15 6.77 36.92 30.94
N ALA A 16 6.98 37.33 29.69
CA ALA A 16 5.92 37.89 28.88
C ALA A 16 4.76 36.87 28.88
N SER A 17 3.56 37.35 29.21
CA SER A 17 2.35 36.52 29.17
C SER A 17 2.26 35.86 27.80
N ALA A 18 2.45 34.54 27.75
CA ALA A 18 2.23 33.76 26.55
C ALA A 18 0.73 33.84 26.25
N SER A 19 0.36 34.69 25.29
CA SER A 19 -0.96 34.72 24.69
C SER A 19 -1.33 33.29 24.30
N ARG A 20 -2.32 32.70 24.97
CA ARG A 20 -2.89 31.40 24.55
C ARG A 20 -3.68 31.63 23.28
N LEU A 21 -2.99 31.57 22.15
CA LEU A 21 -3.61 31.67 20.85
C LEU A 21 -4.51 30.42 20.62
N PRO A 22 -5.64 30.57 19.90
CA PRO A 22 -6.58 29.48 19.62
C PRO A 22 -5.95 28.24 18.99
N LEU A 23 -4.89 28.38 18.19
CA LEU A 23 -4.18 27.30 17.53
C LEU A 23 -2.76 27.13 18.06
N ARG A 24 -2.37 25.89 18.31
CA ARG A 24 -0.98 25.46 18.52
C ARG A 24 -0.42 24.83 17.26
N LEU A 25 0.78 25.27 16.87
CA LEU A 25 1.49 24.84 15.67
C LEU A 25 2.85 24.25 16.07
N GLU A 26 3.16 23.04 15.62
CA GLU A 26 4.45 22.41 15.93
C GLU A 26 4.99 21.55 14.79
N THR A 27 6.31 21.48 14.67
CA THR A 27 7.03 20.50 13.88
C THR A 27 7.65 19.49 14.85
N ARG A 28 7.43 18.20 14.62
CA ARG A 28 7.88 17.13 15.54
C ARG A 28 9.24 16.53 15.16
N SER A 29 9.81 16.99 14.04
CA SER A 29 11.09 16.52 13.51
C SER A 29 11.93 17.72 13.06
N GLY A 30 13.25 17.55 13.08
CA GLY A 30 14.17 18.59 12.63
C GLY A 30 13.99 18.94 11.15
N LEU A 31 14.06 20.23 10.82
CA LEU A 31 13.91 20.75 9.45
C LEU A 31 15.20 20.58 8.65
N ASN A 32 15.51 19.32 8.35
CA ASN A 32 16.73 18.91 7.65
C ASN A 32 16.52 18.40 6.23
N SER A 33 15.29 18.50 5.74
CA SER A 33 14.88 18.13 4.38
C SER A 33 14.14 19.30 3.70
N GLY A 34 13.84 19.19 2.41
CA GLY A 34 13.01 20.18 1.70
C GLY A 34 11.52 20.11 2.02
N LEU A 35 11.11 19.21 2.91
CA LEU A 35 9.73 18.94 3.31
C LEU A 35 9.62 18.81 4.84
N ALA A 36 8.51 19.27 5.41
CA ALA A 36 8.21 19.13 6.82
C ALA A 36 6.71 18.95 7.07
N ASN A 37 6.36 18.17 8.09
CA ASN A 37 4.99 18.06 8.58
C ASN A 37 4.74 19.07 9.70
N VAL A 38 3.68 19.86 9.56
CA VAL A 38 3.21 20.82 10.56
C VAL A 38 1.95 20.25 11.20
N HIS A 39 1.99 20.08 12.51
CA HIS A 39 0.87 19.60 13.32
C HIS A 39 0.09 20.80 13.86
N ILE A 40 -1.23 20.75 13.70
CA ILE A 40 -2.14 21.82 14.11
C ILE A 40 -3.08 21.25 15.18
N THR A 41 -3.07 21.86 16.36
CA THR A 41 -4.00 21.55 17.46
C THR A 41 -4.87 22.76 17.73
N PHE A 42 -6.19 22.56 17.76
CA PHE A 42 -7.16 23.60 18.06
C PHE A 42 -7.48 23.57 19.55
N ASN A 43 -7.13 24.64 20.27
CA ASN A 43 -7.51 24.82 21.67
C ASN A 43 -8.87 25.50 21.78
N ASP A 44 -9.18 26.40 20.84
CA ASP A 44 -10.45 27.12 20.73
C ASP A 44 -10.97 27.07 19.29
N LEU A 45 -12.28 27.29 19.10
CA LEU A 45 -12.92 27.40 17.79
C LEU A 45 -12.45 28.66 17.07
N VAL A 46 -12.07 28.52 15.81
CA VAL A 46 -11.77 29.62 14.89
C VAL A 46 -12.65 29.47 13.66
N ASP A 47 -13.53 30.45 13.45
CA ASP A 47 -14.49 30.44 12.35
C ASP A 47 -13.86 30.89 11.03
N GLY A 48 -14.24 30.22 9.94
CA GLY A 48 -13.84 30.60 8.59
C GLY A 48 -12.54 29.97 8.10
N VAL A 49 -11.97 30.57 7.05
CA VAL A 49 -10.75 30.04 6.40
C VAL A 49 -9.52 30.52 7.15
N ILE A 50 -8.70 29.57 7.59
CA ILE A 50 -7.41 29.82 8.24
C ILE A 50 -6.30 29.77 7.20
N THR A 51 -5.47 30.81 7.17
CA THR A 51 -4.26 30.86 6.32
C THR A 51 -3.04 30.58 7.17
N TYR A 52 -2.17 29.68 6.71
CA TYR A 52 -0.90 29.35 7.37
C TYR A 52 0.26 29.96 6.59
N SER A 53 1.20 30.59 7.28
CA SER A 53 2.37 31.24 6.67
C SER A 53 3.65 30.95 7.44
N TYR A 54 4.78 31.16 6.77
CA TYR A 54 6.11 31.13 7.38
C TYR A 54 6.79 32.47 7.19
N GLY A 55 7.44 32.94 8.24
CA GLY A 55 8.08 34.24 8.27
C GLY A 55 8.77 34.50 9.61
N ARG A 56 9.07 35.74 9.92
CA ARG A 56 9.69 36.11 11.20
C ARG A 56 8.71 35.94 12.35
N CYS A 57 9.23 35.60 13.53
CA CYS A 57 8.40 35.37 14.72
C CYS A 57 7.77 36.65 15.31
N ASP A 58 8.24 37.83 14.89
CA ASP A 58 7.74 39.15 15.27
C ASP A 58 6.70 39.71 14.29
N GLU A 59 6.32 38.97 13.24
CA GLU A 59 5.32 39.40 12.26
C GLU A 59 3.95 39.64 12.92
N THR A 60 3.31 40.74 12.54
CA THR A 60 1.98 41.10 13.06
C THR A 60 0.91 41.08 11.99
N ARG A 61 1.30 40.93 10.71
CA ARG A 61 0.40 40.93 9.56
C ARG A 61 0.77 39.84 8.55
N LEU A 62 -0.23 39.23 7.92
CA LEU A 62 -0.03 38.16 6.94
C LEU A 62 0.82 38.58 5.72
N ASN A 63 0.78 39.86 5.31
CA ASN A 63 1.55 40.35 4.17
C ASN A 63 3.06 40.52 4.44
N GLU A 64 3.48 40.41 5.70
CA GLU A 64 4.90 40.43 6.10
C GLU A 64 5.55 39.04 5.93
N ALA A 65 4.73 37.99 5.78
CA ALA A 65 5.20 36.62 5.69
C ALA A 65 6.07 36.39 4.45
N HIS A 66 7.12 35.58 4.61
CA HIS A 66 7.96 35.16 3.50
C HIS A 66 7.18 34.35 2.47
N HIS A 67 6.35 33.40 2.91
CA HIS A 67 5.48 32.63 2.03
C HIS A 67 4.28 32.03 2.75
N THR A 68 3.25 31.72 1.98
CA THR A 68 2.06 30.99 2.46
C THR A 68 2.31 29.49 2.36
N LEU A 69 2.00 28.77 3.42
CA LEU A 69 2.07 27.32 3.54
C LEU A 69 0.82 26.64 2.97
N GLY A 70 -0.35 27.24 3.19
CA GLY A 70 -1.63 26.74 2.70
C GLY A 70 -2.82 27.42 3.37
N ARG A 71 -4.03 27.01 3.01
CA ARG A 71 -5.30 27.47 3.60
C ARG A 71 -6.19 26.28 3.92
N SER A 72 -6.95 26.36 5.02
CA SER A 72 -7.93 25.32 5.40
C SER A 72 -9.18 25.96 6.00
N SER A 73 -10.33 25.34 5.75
CA SER A 73 -11.62 25.65 6.38
C SER A 73 -12.05 24.62 7.43
N ASN A 74 -11.23 23.59 7.66
CA ASN A 74 -11.54 22.50 8.59
C ASN A 74 -10.93 22.77 9.97
N THR A 75 -11.76 22.69 11.02
CA THR A 75 -11.42 22.99 12.43
C THR A 75 -11.13 21.74 13.27
N LYS A 76 -11.09 20.55 12.66
CA LYS A 76 -10.63 19.31 13.31
C LYS A 76 -9.11 19.16 13.17
N GLU A 77 -8.49 18.39 14.07
CA GLU A 77 -7.04 18.10 14.04
C GLU A 77 -6.53 17.93 12.60
N SER A 78 -5.59 18.80 12.22
CA SER A 78 -5.16 18.94 10.84
C SER A 78 -3.66 18.81 10.74
N ARG A 79 -3.19 18.19 9.66
CA ARG A 79 -1.78 18.11 9.30
C ARG A 79 -1.58 18.88 8.01
N LEU A 80 -0.54 19.69 7.97
CA LEU A 80 -0.14 20.41 6.77
C LEU A 80 1.27 19.98 6.35
N VAL A 81 1.44 19.73 5.05
CA VAL A 81 2.76 19.49 4.46
C VAL A 81 3.34 20.83 4.04
N TRP A 82 4.48 21.18 4.63
CA TRP A 82 5.25 22.36 4.29
C TRP A 82 6.39 21.99 3.34
N VAL A 83 6.32 22.53 2.11
CA VAL A 83 7.43 22.49 1.15
C VAL A 83 8.31 23.70 1.39
N LEU A 84 9.55 23.49 1.85
CA LEU A 84 10.47 24.56 2.22
C LEU A 84 11.12 25.18 0.97
N PRO A 85 10.84 26.46 0.64
CA PRO A 85 11.43 27.12 -0.52
C PRO A 85 12.96 27.22 -0.43
N ASN A 86 13.62 27.37 -1.59
CA ASN A 86 15.08 27.38 -1.68
C ASN A 86 15.76 28.62 -1.11
N ASP A 87 15.00 29.68 -0.96
CA ASP A 87 15.35 31.02 -0.47
C ASP A 87 14.99 31.24 1.01
N ALA A 88 14.24 30.33 1.65
CA ALA A 88 14.00 30.34 3.09
C ALA A 88 15.32 30.01 3.84
N ARG A 89 16.04 31.04 4.28
CA ARG A 89 17.40 30.95 4.85
C ARG A 89 17.55 31.42 6.29
N PHE A 90 16.46 31.78 6.95
CA PHE A 90 16.47 32.27 8.33
C PHE A 90 15.53 31.43 9.20
N ASP A 91 15.86 31.36 10.49
CA ASP A 91 14.99 30.79 11.51
C ASP A 91 13.77 31.69 11.71
N GLY A 92 12.58 31.10 11.59
CA GLY A 92 11.32 31.83 11.58
C GLY A 92 10.21 31.06 12.30
N CYS A 93 9.00 31.59 12.31
CA CYS A 93 7.86 30.94 12.92
C CYS A 93 6.81 30.61 11.86
N ILE A 94 6.05 29.55 12.11
CA ILE A 94 4.82 29.25 11.39
C ILE A 94 3.71 30.01 12.10
N SER A 95 2.91 30.78 11.35
CA SER A 95 1.79 31.56 11.87
C SER A 95 0.48 31.14 11.21
N ALA A 96 -0.61 31.18 11.97
CA ALA A 96 -1.97 30.97 11.48
C ALA A 96 -2.77 32.26 11.63
N TRP A 97 -3.54 32.59 10.60
CA TRP A 97 -4.30 33.83 10.48
C TRP A 97 -5.76 33.52 10.15
N ASP A 98 -6.70 34.18 10.80
CA ASP A 98 -8.13 34.05 10.49
C ASP A 98 -8.51 34.79 9.18
N GLN A 99 -9.79 34.75 8.82
CA GLN A 99 -10.30 35.42 7.62
C GLN A 99 -10.14 36.95 7.66
N GLY A 100 -10.05 37.54 8.86
CA GLY A 100 -9.80 38.97 9.08
C GLY A 100 -8.30 39.34 9.06
N GLY A 101 -7.41 38.35 8.96
CA GLY A 101 -5.97 38.55 9.01
C GLY A 101 -5.42 38.73 10.44
N GLN A 102 -6.19 38.36 11.46
CA GLN A 102 -5.75 38.36 12.85
C GLN A 102 -4.96 37.09 13.17
N LEU A 103 -3.89 37.24 13.97
CA LEU A 103 -3.07 36.11 14.41
C LEU A 103 -3.86 35.22 15.37
N VAL A 104 -4.03 33.94 14.98
CA VAL A 104 -4.76 32.92 15.76
C VAL A 104 -3.88 31.73 16.16
N GLY A 105 -2.62 31.68 15.73
CA GLY A 105 -1.65 30.67 16.16
C GLY A 105 -0.22 31.01 15.76
N ARG A 106 0.75 30.61 16.57
CA ARG A 106 2.19 30.77 16.27
C ARG A 106 2.98 29.60 16.85
N SER A 107 3.90 29.05 16.06
CA SER A 107 4.82 28.01 16.49
C SER A 107 6.00 28.59 17.27
N GLU A 108 6.76 27.73 17.94
CA GLU A 108 8.14 28.03 18.34
C GLU A 108 9.03 28.35 17.12
N PRO A 109 10.16 29.05 17.29
CA PRO A 109 11.12 29.30 16.22
C PRO A 109 11.64 28.01 15.58
N GLN A 110 11.48 27.94 14.27
CA GLN A 110 11.84 26.83 13.40
C GLN A 110 13.29 26.96 12.97
N ARG A 111 14.17 26.11 13.50
CA ARG A 111 15.59 26.08 13.13
C ARG A 111 15.78 25.37 11.80
N LEU A 112 16.20 26.10 10.77
CA LEU A 112 16.44 25.53 9.44
C LEU A 112 17.85 24.93 9.37
N SER A 113 17.96 23.60 9.34
CA SER A 113 19.25 22.91 9.24
C SER A 113 19.34 22.16 7.92
N ARG A 114 19.65 22.85 6.82
CA ARG A 114 19.78 22.17 5.52
C ARG A 114 20.96 21.20 5.53
N ARG A 115 20.68 19.91 5.74
CA ARG A 115 21.60 18.87 5.35
C ARG A 115 21.65 18.88 3.83
N LYS A 116 22.80 19.17 3.23
CA LYS A 116 23.01 18.86 1.81
C LYS A 116 22.82 17.35 1.70
N LEU A 117 21.66 16.91 1.21
CA LEU A 117 21.49 15.55 0.75
C LEU A 117 22.63 15.32 -0.24
N LYS A 118 23.57 14.44 0.13
CA LYS A 118 24.60 13.98 -0.78
C LYS A 118 23.84 13.53 -2.03
N ARG A 119 24.17 14.05 -3.22
CA ARG A 119 23.63 13.50 -4.47
C ARG A 119 23.73 11.98 -4.36
N ARG A 120 22.65 11.27 -4.76
CA ARG A 120 22.63 9.80 -4.85
C ARG A 120 24.00 9.37 -5.37
N GLY A 121 24.67 8.47 -4.63
CA GLY A 121 26.09 8.19 -4.85
C GLY A 121 26.37 7.94 -6.32
N THR A 122 27.57 8.31 -6.78
CA THR A 122 28.07 8.07 -8.15
C THR A 122 28.11 6.58 -8.56
N ASN A 123 27.62 5.70 -7.69
CA ASN A 123 27.67 4.25 -7.80
C ASN A 123 26.25 3.65 -7.76
N SER A 124 25.23 4.34 -8.26
CA SER A 124 23.95 3.68 -8.52
C SER A 124 24.15 2.61 -9.59
N ILE A 125 23.62 1.42 -9.35
CA ILE A 125 23.48 0.42 -10.40
C ILE A 125 22.31 0.89 -11.26
N GLU A 126 22.61 1.45 -12.43
CA GLU A 126 21.61 1.87 -13.40
C GLU A 126 20.81 0.64 -13.87
N MET A 127 19.53 0.56 -13.52
CA MET A 127 18.66 -0.56 -13.92
C MET A 127 18.12 -0.31 -15.33
N THR A 128 18.96 -0.56 -16.33
CA THR A 128 18.65 -0.33 -17.75
C THR A 128 18.89 -1.58 -18.60
N ASN A 129 18.37 -1.61 -19.83
CA ASN A 129 18.62 -2.71 -20.78
C ASN A 129 20.12 -2.93 -21.00
N ALA A 130 20.95 -1.89 -20.92
CA ALA A 130 22.41 -1.99 -21.02
C ALA A 130 23.04 -2.81 -19.88
N THR A 131 22.38 -2.88 -18.73
CA THR A 131 22.76 -3.73 -17.58
C THR A 131 22.08 -5.10 -17.59
N GLY A 132 21.34 -5.43 -18.65
CA GLY A 132 20.55 -6.65 -18.77
C GLY A 132 19.27 -6.64 -17.95
N ILE A 133 18.83 -5.46 -17.48
CA ILE A 133 17.59 -5.30 -16.73
C ILE A 133 16.57 -4.61 -17.65
N ASP A 134 15.55 -5.36 -18.06
CA ASP A 134 14.38 -4.79 -18.73
C ASP A 134 13.44 -4.21 -17.68
N ALA A 135 13.61 -2.92 -17.37
CA ALA A 135 12.81 -2.23 -16.36
C ALA A 135 11.31 -2.12 -16.73
N TRP A 136 10.98 -2.30 -18.02
CA TRP A 136 9.61 -2.33 -18.53
C TRP A 136 9.17 -3.75 -18.91
N GLY A 137 10.05 -4.74 -18.73
CA GLY A 137 9.78 -6.12 -19.02
C GLY A 137 8.83 -6.75 -18.00
N PRO A 138 8.08 -7.79 -18.39
CA PRO A 138 7.07 -8.42 -17.54
C PRO A 138 7.65 -8.98 -16.24
N TRP A 139 8.91 -9.40 -16.27
CA TRP A 139 9.63 -9.94 -15.12
C TRP A 139 11.13 -10.12 -15.45
N PHE A 140 11.94 -10.27 -14.40
CA PHE A 140 13.37 -10.55 -14.49
C PHE A 140 13.67 -11.94 -13.89
N ASP A 141 14.13 -12.89 -14.71
CA ASP A 141 14.60 -14.19 -14.23
C ASP A 141 16.02 -14.10 -13.68
N GLY A 142 16.14 -13.76 -12.40
CA GLY A 142 17.43 -13.69 -11.72
C GLY A 142 18.14 -15.05 -11.69
N VAL A 143 17.41 -16.17 -11.66
CA VAL A 143 18.02 -17.50 -11.62
C VAL A 143 18.60 -17.86 -12.98
N GLU A 144 17.86 -17.64 -14.07
CA GLU A 144 18.36 -17.83 -15.43
C GLU A 144 19.56 -16.92 -15.72
N LEU A 145 19.51 -15.66 -15.29
CA LEU A 145 20.65 -14.74 -15.42
C LEU A 145 21.90 -15.28 -14.72
N LEU A 146 21.75 -15.85 -13.52
CA LEU A 146 22.87 -16.31 -12.71
C LEU A 146 23.38 -17.70 -13.14
N LYS A 147 22.53 -18.58 -13.70
CA LYS A 147 22.90 -19.94 -14.13
C LYS A 147 24.07 -19.96 -15.11
N ASN A 148 24.15 -18.96 -16.00
CA ASN A 148 25.17 -18.87 -17.04
C ASN A 148 26.28 -17.86 -16.73
N LYS A 149 26.32 -17.32 -15.50
CA LYS A 149 27.36 -16.39 -15.07
C LYS A 149 28.33 -17.10 -14.13
N GLU A 150 29.61 -17.08 -14.49
CA GLU A 150 30.68 -17.30 -13.52
C GLU A 150 30.66 -16.14 -12.53
N ILE A 151 30.06 -16.37 -11.36
CA ILE A 151 30.11 -15.41 -10.26
C ILE A 151 31.57 -15.40 -9.79
N SER A 152 32.31 -14.35 -10.15
CA SER A 152 33.67 -14.14 -9.68
C SER A 152 33.73 -14.13 -8.16
N ALA A 153 34.92 -14.34 -7.58
CA ALA A 153 35.09 -14.32 -6.13
C ALA A 153 34.57 -13.00 -5.55
N VAL A 154 33.40 -13.04 -4.91
CA VAL A 154 32.84 -11.94 -4.15
C VAL A 154 33.52 -11.97 -2.78
N ASP A 155 34.05 -10.82 -2.36
CA ASP A 155 34.48 -10.63 -0.98
C ASP A 155 33.24 -10.58 -0.08
N VAL A 156 32.83 -11.76 0.40
CA VAL A 156 31.61 -11.98 1.18
C VAL A 156 31.62 -11.15 2.46
N GLU A 157 32.77 -11.03 3.13
CA GLU A 157 32.91 -10.23 4.35
C GLU A 157 32.71 -8.73 4.05
N LYS A 158 33.30 -8.23 2.96
CA LYS A 158 33.08 -6.86 2.52
C LYS A 158 31.64 -6.60 2.07
N ALA A 159 30.95 -7.60 1.51
CA ALA A 159 29.54 -7.48 1.15
C ALA A 159 28.64 -7.45 2.41
N LYS A 160 28.87 -8.37 3.36
CA LYS A 160 28.09 -8.48 4.60
C LYS A 160 28.35 -7.35 5.60
N SER A 161 29.51 -6.70 5.53
CA SER A 161 29.82 -5.52 6.37
C SER A 161 29.09 -4.25 5.94
N LYS A 162 28.40 -4.24 4.79
CA LYS A 162 27.61 -3.10 4.34
C LYS A 162 26.44 -2.84 5.27
N GLU A 163 26.21 -1.56 5.55
CA GLU A 163 24.99 -1.11 6.21
C GLU A 163 23.86 -1.02 5.19
N VAL A 164 22.74 -1.69 5.50
CA VAL A 164 21.55 -1.73 4.65
C VAL A 164 20.39 -1.10 5.41
N ALA A 165 19.83 -0.04 4.85
CA ALA A 165 18.61 0.58 5.35
C ALA A 165 17.42 0.14 4.47
N ILE A 166 16.41 -0.46 5.09
CA ILE A 166 15.15 -0.88 4.48
C ILE A 166 14.09 0.15 4.87
N VAL A 167 13.46 0.78 3.88
CA VAL A 167 12.42 1.78 4.12
C VAL A 167 11.05 1.14 3.96
N GLY A 168 10.29 1.09 5.06
CA GLY A 168 8.97 0.49 5.16
C GLY A 168 9.01 -0.91 5.79
N ALA A 169 8.23 -1.10 6.85
CA ALA A 169 8.03 -2.37 7.55
C ALA A 169 6.73 -3.08 7.13
N GLY A 170 6.35 -2.96 5.85
CA GLY A 170 5.36 -3.84 5.25
C GLY A 170 5.94 -5.22 4.92
N MET A 171 5.13 -6.15 4.42
CA MET A 171 5.57 -7.52 4.12
C MET A 171 6.82 -7.61 3.25
N SER A 172 6.98 -6.73 2.25
CA SER A 172 8.20 -6.72 1.42
C SER A 172 9.45 -6.33 2.22
N GLY A 173 9.36 -5.32 3.08
CA GLY A 173 10.49 -4.88 3.90
C GLY A 173 10.86 -5.90 4.99
N LEU A 174 9.84 -6.47 5.63
CA LEU A 174 10.03 -7.53 6.63
C LEU A 174 10.63 -8.80 6.03
N MET A 175 10.14 -9.25 4.87
CA MET A 175 10.72 -10.38 4.13
C MET A 175 12.16 -10.09 3.69
N THR A 176 12.43 -8.88 3.20
CA THR A 176 13.80 -8.45 2.83
C THR A 176 14.74 -8.55 4.02
N TYR A 177 14.31 -8.06 5.20
CA TYR A 177 15.09 -8.14 6.42
C TYR A 177 15.38 -9.60 6.81
N LEU A 178 14.35 -10.46 6.83
CA LEU A 178 14.48 -11.87 7.16
C LEU A 178 15.52 -12.57 6.26
N VAL A 179 15.38 -12.42 4.94
CA VAL A 179 16.26 -13.07 3.96
C VAL A 179 17.70 -12.57 4.10
N LEU A 180 17.93 -11.27 4.24
CA LEU A 180 19.28 -10.72 4.44
C LEU A 180 19.89 -11.18 5.76
N HIS A 181 19.08 -11.20 6.83
CA HIS A 181 19.52 -11.65 8.14
C HIS A 181 19.92 -13.13 8.12
N GLN A 182 19.11 -14.01 7.53
CA GLN A 182 19.43 -15.43 7.35
C GLN A 182 20.66 -15.65 6.44
N ALA A 183 20.89 -14.75 5.47
CA ALA A 183 22.13 -14.76 4.66
C ALA A 183 23.38 -14.30 5.45
N GLY A 184 23.22 -13.85 6.70
CA GLY A 184 24.30 -13.47 7.61
C GLY A 184 24.65 -11.98 7.58
N PHE A 185 23.81 -11.12 7.01
CA PHE A 185 23.97 -9.68 7.15
C PHE A 185 23.57 -9.25 8.57
N LYS A 186 24.42 -8.44 9.21
CA LYS A 186 24.21 -7.98 10.60
C LYS A 186 23.87 -6.50 10.70
N ASN A 187 24.29 -5.69 9.73
CA ASN A 187 24.10 -4.24 9.73
C ASN A 187 22.82 -3.86 9.00
N LEU A 188 21.68 -4.37 9.47
CA LEU A 188 20.36 -4.18 8.86
C LEU A 188 19.50 -3.26 9.72
N ASN A 189 18.95 -2.20 9.12
CA ASN A 189 18.03 -1.27 9.79
C ASN A 189 16.72 -1.15 9.01
N ILE A 190 15.58 -1.26 9.69
CA ILE A 190 14.27 -0.95 9.11
C ILE A 190 13.81 0.42 9.60
N VAL A 191 13.36 1.27 8.69
CA VAL A 191 12.75 2.57 8.99
C VAL A 191 11.29 2.53 8.56
N GLU A 192 10.38 2.57 9.53
CA GLU A 192 8.94 2.60 9.32
C GLU A 192 8.37 3.97 9.71
N ALA A 193 7.49 4.52 8.88
CA ALA A 193 6.90 5.84 9.12
C ALA A 193 5.70 5.79 10.09
N SER A 194 5.00 4.66 10.14
CA SER A 194 3.86 4.44 11.01
C SER A 194 4.27 3.87 12.38
N GLN A 195 3.30 3.76 13.28
CA GLN A 195 3.48 3.17 14.61
C GLN A 195 3.20 1.65 14.63
N ARG A 196 3.10 1.00 13.46
CA ARG A 196 2.71 -0.40 13.34
C ARG A 196 3.48 -1.09 12.20
N LEU A 197 3.83 -2.36 12.40
CA LEU A 197 4.40 -3.22 11.36
C LEU A 197 3.30 -3.84 10.48
N GLY A 198 3.67 -4.33 9.29
CA GLY A 198 2.79 -5.05 8.37
C GLY A 198 2.19 -4.19 7.25
N GLY A 199 2.17 -2.86 7.40
CA GLY A 199 1.70 -1.94 6.37
C GLY A 199 0.23 -2.19 6.00
N ARG A 200 -0.02 -2.57 4.73
CA ARG A 200 -1.36 -2.92 4.23
C ARG A 200 -1.94 -4.19 4.84
N VAL A 201 -1.12 -5.02 5.48
CA VAL A 201 -1.57 -6.18 6.24
C VAL A 201 -1.95 -5.73 7.64
N HIS A 202 -3.23 -5.86 7.99
CA HIS A 202 -3.76 -5.37 9.25
C HIS A 202 -5.07 -6.04 9.62
N THR A 203 -5.05 -6.75 10.74
CA THR A 203 -6.23 -7.15 11.49
C THR A 203 -6.45 -6.17 12.63
N GLU A 204 -7.70 -5.73 12.80
CA GLU A 204 -8.16 -4.96 13.95
C GLU A 204 -8.95 -5.89 14.88
N TYR A 205 -8.52 -6.01 16.14
CA TYR A 205 -9.21 -6.79 17.16
C TYR A 205 -10.22 -5.90 17.88
N LEU A 206 -11.46 -6.38 18.00
CA LEU A 206 -12.57 -5.62 18.58
C LEU A 206 -12.66 -5.86 20.10
N SER A 207 -13.79 -6.37 20.58
CA SER A 207 -14.01 -6.60 22.02
C SER A 207 -13.28 -7.82 22.58
N GLY A 208 -12.63 -8.62 21.73
CA GLY A 208 -11.92 -9.84 22.10
C GLY A 208 -10.54 -9.94 21.45
N GLY A 209 -9.84 -11.04 21.72
CA GLY A 209 -8.55 -11.37 21.11
C GLY A 209 -8.67 -12.12 19.78
N PRO A 210 -7.53 -12.55 19.21
CA PRO A 210 -7.51 -13.32 17.96
C PRO A 210 -8.39 -14.57 18.00
N PHE A 211 -8.41 -15.27 19.13
CA PHE A 211 -9.13 -16.54 19.28
C PHE A 211 -10.55 -16.39 19.83
N ASP A 212 -11.01 -15.17 20.10
CA ASP A 212 -12.43 -14.87 20.29
C ASP A 212 -13.14 -14.64 18.94
N TYR A 213 -12.37 -14.68 17.83
CA TYR A 213 -12.81 -14.42 16.46
C TYR A 213 -13.59 -13.10 16.32
N SER A 214 -13.30 -12.14 17.21
CA SER A 214 -13.86 -10.80 17.23
C SER A 214 -12.85 -9.85 16.61
N TYR A 215 -12.68 -9.97 15.30
CA TYR A 215 -11.74 -9.14 14.56
C TYR A 215 -12.24 -8.82 13.15
N GLN A 216 -11.66 -7.79 12.55
CA GLN A 216 -11.90 -7.41 11.17
C GLN A 216 -10.58 -7.22 10.44
N GLU A 217 -10.47 -7.80 9.25
CA GLU A 217 -9.37 -7.50 8.34
C GLU A 217 -9.57 -6.12 7.72
N MET A 218 -8.61 -5.24 7.95
CA MET A 218 -8.54 -3.89 7.39
C MET A 218 -7.71 -3.85 6.10
N GLY A 219 -7.24 -5.01 5.65
CA GLY A 219 -6.43 -5.19 4.45
C GLY A 219 -6.72 -6.54 3.77
N PRO A 220 -5.69 -7.33 3.39
CA PRO A 220 -5.91 -8.64 2.82
C PRO A 220 -6.47 -9.62 3.86
N MET A 221 -7.41 -10.45 3.44
CA MET A 221 -8.17 -11.34 4.34
C MET A 221 -8.07 -12.83 4.00
N ARG A 222 -7.57 -13.18 2.81
CA ARG A 222 -7.59 -14.54 2.29
C ARG A 222 -6.51 -14.76 1.23
N PHE A 223 -6.09 -16.00 1.10
CA PHE A 223 -5.07 -16.47 0.18
C PHE A 223 -5.66 -17.57 -0.71
N PRO A 224 -5.63 -17.42 -2.04
CA PRO A 224 -6.03 -18.48 -2.95
C PRO A 224 -5.00 -19.62 -2.89
N GLU A 225 -5.47 -20.85 -2.75
CA GLU A 225 -4.59 -22.03 -2.62
C GLU A 225 -4.49 -22.79 -3.94
N SER A 226 -5.63 -23.11 -4.54
CA SER A 226 -5.72 -23.94 -5.72
C SER A 226 -6.96 -23.63 -6.55
N ILE A 227 -6.86 -23.94 -7.84
CA ILE A 227 -7.98 -23.99 -8.80
C ILE A 227 -8.27 -25.44 -9.16
N GLU A 228 -9.47 -25.70 -9.68
CA GLU A 228 -9.87 -27.02 -10.17
C GLU A 228 -10.41 -26.90 -11.60
N TYR A 229 -9.83 -27.69 -12.50
CA TYR A 229 -10.24 -27.77 -13.90
C TYR A 229 -10.30 -29.24 -14.29
N SER A 230 -11.38 -29.64 -14.97
CA SER A 230 -11.57 -31.02 -15.42
C SER A 230 -11.38 -32.08 -14.31
N ASN A 231 -11.82 -31.77 -13.07
CA ASN A 231 -11.62 -32.58 -11.84
C ASN A 231 -10.16 -32.78 -11.41
N VAL A 232 -9.24 -31.95 -11.90
CA VAL A 232 -7.83 -31.93 -11.50
C VAL A 232 -7.56 -30.64 -10.73
N THR A 233 -6.93 -30.79 -9.56
CA THR A 233 -6.53 -29.64 -8.72
C THR A 233 -5.13 -29.16 -9.10
N TYR A 234 -4.99 -27.86 -9.34
CA TYR A 234 -3.71 -27.21 -9.61
C TYR A 234 -3.44 -26.16 -8.53
N ASN A 235 -2.23 -26.17 -7.98
CA ASN A 235 -1.81 -25.15 -7.02
C ASN A 235 -1.61 -23.80 -7.74
N ILE A 236 -1.98 -22.72 -7.05
CA ILE A 236 -1.57 -21.38 -7.43
C ILE A 236 -0.19 -21.16 -6.82
N THR A 237 0.85 -21.31 -7.64
CA THR A 237 2.24 -21.52 -7.20
C THR A 237 2.85 -20.28 -6.54
N ASP A 238 2.58 -19.09 -7.06
CA ASP A 238 3.12 -17.84 -6.52
C ASP A 238 2.61 -17.54 -5.10
N HIS A 239 1.37 -17.90 -4.77
CA HIS A 239 0.85 -17.82 -3.41
C HIS A 239 1.44 -18.85 -2.44
N GLN A 240 2.06 -19.93 -2.93
CA GLN A 240 2.69 -20.93 -2.06
C GLN A 240 3.81 -20.34 -1.22
N MET A 241 4.43 -19.24 -1.67
CA MET A 241 5.44 -18.51 -0.90
C MET A 241 4.89 -18.03 0.46
N VAL A 242 3.61 -17.67 0.55
CA VAL A 242 2.98 -17.26 1.81
C VAL A 242 2.93 -18.43 2.79
N PHE A 243 2.51 -19.61 2.33
CA PHE A 243 2.44 -20.81 3.17
C PHE A 243 3.83 -21.31 3.55
N GLN A 244 4.82 -21.19 2.65
CA GLN A 244 6.21 -21.52 2.92
C GLN A 244 6.82 -20.58 3.97
N LEU A 245 6.57 -19.27 3.85
CA LEU A 245 7.03 -18.28 4.82
C LEU A 245 6.46 -18.56 6.20
N ALA A 246 5.17 -18.87 6.32
CA ALA A 246 4.56 -19.25 7.59
C ALA A 246 5.22 -20.49 8.21
N ARG A 247 5.51 -21.53 7.40
CA ARG A 247 6.24 -22.71 7.89
C ARG A 247 7.65 -22.37 8.38
N GLU A 248 8.36 -21.51 7.66
CA GLU A 248 9.69 -21.05 8.06
C GLU A 248 9.64 -20.27 9.38
N MET A 249 8.69 -19.34 9.51
CA MET A 249 8.50 -18.58 10.75
C MET A 249 8.14 -19.50 11.92
N ASN A 250 7.27 -20.48 11.72
CA ASN A 250 6.92 -21.46 12.75
C ASN A 250 8.15 -22.27 13.17
N ALA A 251 8.99 -22.70 12.22
CA ALA A 251 10.23 -23.41 12.52
C ALA A 251 11.23 -22.55 13.31
N LEU A 252 11.44 -21.29 12.89
CA LEU A 252 12.32 -20.34 13.58
C LEU A 252 11.86 -20.06 15.01
N ASN A 253 10.55 -20.05 15.24
CA ASN A 253 9.94 -19.86 16.55
C ASN A 253 9.75 -21.17 17.35
N ASN A 254 10.40 -22.26 16.94
CA ASN A 254 10.28 -23.59 17.57
C ASN A 254 8.82 -24.05 17.75
N TYR A 255 7.93 -23.65 16.85
CA TYR A 255 6.51 -23.94 16.88
C TYR A 255 5.81 -23.46 18.17
N ASP A 256 6.32 -22.41 18.81
CA ASP A 256 5.64 -21.75 19.93
C ASP A 256 4.26 -21.25 19.48
N LYS A 257 3.22 -21.63 20.23
CA LYS A 257 1.83 -21.31 19.94
C LYS A 257 1.51 -19.82 20.04
N ASN A 258 2.31 -19.04 20.75
CA ASN A 258 2.15 -17.59 20.79
C ASN A 258 2.62 -16.90 19.49
N PHE A 259 3.42 -17.59 18.67
CA PHE A 259 4.03 -17.05 17.46
C PHE A 259 3.76 -17.88 16.20
N SER A 260 2.93 -18.92 16.32
CA SER A 260 2.60 -19.80 15.20
C SER A 260 1.62 -19.12 14.25
N VAL A 261 1.95 -19.14 12.96
CA VAL A 261 1.06 -18.78 11.87
C VAL A 261 0.41 -20.04 11.34
N ASP A 262 -0.82 -20.30 11.79
CA ASP A 262 -1.64 -21.44 11.37
C ASP A 262 -2.71 -20.98 10.36
N PHE A 263 -3.05 -21.85 9.40
CA PHE A 263 -4.06 -21.54 8.38
C PHE A 263 -5.34 -22.36 8.58
N ILE A 264 -6.48 -21.70 8.44
CA ILE A 264 -7.81 -22.30 8.42
C ILE A 264 -8.48 -22.10 7.04
N PRO A 265 -9.45 -22.95 6.67
CA PRO A 265 -10.20 -22.76 5.43
C PRO A 265 -10.94 -21.42 5.42
N TRP A 266 -10.83 -20.66 4.33
CA TRP A 266 -11.66 -19.49 4.09
C TRP A 266 -12.92 -19.90 3.31
N ILE A 267 -14.09 -19.56 3.84
CA ILE A 267 -15.37 -19.87 3.18
C ILE A 267 -15.68 -18.79 2.15
N GLN A 268 -15.32 -19.04 0.89
CA GLN A 268 -15.57 -18.11 -0.21
C GLN A 268 -17.05 -18.02 -0.59
N SER A 269 -17.74 -19.15 -0.57
CA SER A 269 -19.17 -19.25 -0.88
C SER A 269 -19.82 -20.32 -0.02
N ASN A 270 -21.11 -20.14 0.26
CA ASN A 270 -21.91 -21.07 1.05
C ASN A 270 -23.29 -21.23 0.40
N PRO A 271 -23.85 -22.44 0.29
CA PRO A 271 -25.22 -22.65 -0.22
C PRO A 271 -26.31 -21.86 0.54
N ASN A 272 -26.08 -21.55 1.82
CA ASN A 272 -26.97 -20.75 2.67
C ASN A 272 -26.68 -19.24 2.59
N GLY A 273 -25.67 -18.82 1.81
CA GLY A 273 -25.39 -17.41 1.56
C GLY A 273 -26.59 -16.73 0.90
N LEU A 274 -26.88 -15.49 1.30
CA LEU A 274 -28.02 -14.72 0.80
C LEU A 274 -27.68 -14.04 -0.54
N TYR A 275 -28.61 -14.11 -1.48
CA TYR A 275 -28.50 -13.54 -2.82
C TYR A 275 -29.25 -12.18 -2.89
N TYR A 276 -28.51 -11.08 -2.89
CA TYR A 276 -29.05 -9.72 -2.87
C TYR A 276 -29.00 -9.05 -4.25
N HIS A 277 -29.97 -9.34 -5.12
CA HIS A 277 -30.05 -8.69 -6.43
C HIS A 277 -31.46 -8.18 -6.75
N ASN A 278 -31.55 -6.96 -7.29
CA ASN A 278 -32.77 -6.21 -7.66
C ASN A 278 -33.97 -6.39 -6.74
N GLY A 279 -33.75 -6.50 -5.43
CA GLY A 279 -34.82 -6.63 -4.44
C GLY A 279 -35.60 -7.94 -4.48
N ILE A 280 -35.10 -8.99 -5.15
CA ILE A 280 -35.72 -10.32 -5.10
C ILE A 280 -35.81 -10.80 -3.66
N LYS A 281 -37.03 -11.20 -3.27
CA LYS A 281 -37.35 -11.70 -1.94
C LYS A 281 -38.26 -12.91 -2.06
N LEU A 282 -38.12 -13.82 -1.11
CA LEU A 282 -39.10 -14.87 -0.85
C LEU A 282 -40.35 -14.27 -0.21
N ASP A 283 -41.42 -15.06 -0.11
CA ASP A 283 -42.65 -14.68 0.59
C ASP A 283 -42.42 -14.32 2.07
N THR A 284 -41.30 -14.77 2.65
CA THR A 284 -40.86 -14.42 4.01
C THR A 284 -40.30 -12.99 4.11
N GLY A 285 -40.09 -12.30 3.00
CA GLY A 285 -39.46 -10.98 2.93
C GLY A 285 -37.92 -11.00 2.95
N LEU A 286 -37.30 -12.18 3.10
CA LEU A 286 -35.85 -12.34 3.02
C LEU A 286 -35.38 -12.58 1.58
N PRO A 287 -34.13 -12.20 1.23
CA PRO A 287 -33.52 -12.63 -0.03
C PRO A 287 -33.40 -14.17 -0.08
N PRO A 288 -33.46 -14.78 -1.27
CA PRO A 288 -33.23 -16.22 -1.42
C PRO A 288 -31.78 -16.59 -1.10
N THR A 289 -31.55 -17.86 -0.77
CA THR A 289 -30.19 -18.40 -0.65
C THR A 289 -29.62 -18.81 -2.01
N VAL A 290 -28.30 -18.93 -2.11
CA VAL A 290 -27.61 -19.45 -3.31
C VAL A 290 -28.11 -20.84 -3.71
N ALA A 291 -28.49 -21.70 -2.75
CA ALA A 291 -29.07 -23.00 -3.05
C ALA A 291 -30.48 -22.88 -3.69
N GLN A 292 -31.31 -21.97 -3.17
CA GLN A 292 -32.66 -21.75 -3.69
C GLN A 292 -32.65 -21.17 -5.10
N THR A 293 -31.73 -20.25 -5.39
CA THR A 293 -31.59 -19.69 -6.75
C THR A 293 -31.15 -20.74 -7.76
N LYS A 294 -30.30 -21.70 -7.38
CA LYS A 294 -29.94 -22.85 -8.23
C LYS A 294 -31.12 -23.79 -8.47
N ALA A 295 -31.97 -23.99 -7.47
CA ALA A 295 -33.13 -24.87 -7.58
C ALA A 295 -34.31 -24.22 -8.34
N ASN A 296 -34.39 -22.89 -8.37
CA ASN A 296 -35.47 -22.15 -8.97
C ASN A 296 -34.97 -20.89 -9.69
N THR A 297 -34.94 -20.94 -11.03
CA THR A 297 -34.46 -19.86 -11.89
C THR A 297 -35.32 -18.60 -11.83
N SER A 298 -36.57 -18.67 -11.37
CA SER A 298 -37.40 -17.46 -11.15
C SER A 298 -36.89 -16.57 -10.02
N LEU A 299 -36.00 -17.09 -9.16
CA LEU A 299 -35.35 -16.34 -8.08
C LEU A 299 -34.02 -15.69 -8.53
N VAL A 300 -33.72 -15.70 -9.82
CA VAL A 300 -32.52 -15.11 -10.42
C VAL A 300 -32.92 -14.07 -11.45
N ILE A 301 -32.20 -12.95 -11.51
CA ILE A 301 -32.37 -12.01 -12.61
C ILE A 301 -31.63 -12.53 -13.83
N SER A 302 -32.35 -12.69 -14.93
CA SER A 302 -31.74 -12.95 -16.24
C SER A 302 -31.53 -11.65 -16.99
N TYR A 303 -30.35 -11.47 -17.57
CA TYR A 303 -30.04 -10.42 -18.53
C TYR A 303 -29.80 -11.10 -19.88
N PRO A 304 -30.84 -11.33 -20.71
CA PRO A 304 -30.65 -11.95 -22.01
C PRO A 304 -29.77 -11.06 -22.88
N MET A 305 -28.79 -11.67 -23.53
CA MET A 305 -27.90 -10.99 -24.47
C MET A 305 -28.47 -11.06 -25.88
N ASP A 306 -28.34 -9.96 -26.63
CA ASP A 306 -28.63 -9.96 -28.06
C ASP A 306 -27.65 -10.87 -28.81
N PRO A 307 -28.01 -11.39 -30.00
CA PRO A 307 -27.12 -12.28 -30.76
C PRO A 307 -25.74 -11.70 -31.05
N SER A 308 -25.64 -10.38 -31.28
CA SER A 308 -24.36 -9.67 -31.48
C SER A 308 -23.51 -9.69 -30.21
N THR A 309 -24.12 -9.39 -29.06
CA THR A 309 -23.44 -9.41 -27.77
C THR A 309 -22.98 -10.81 -27.42
N LYS A 310 -23.80 -11.85 -27.69
CA LYS A 310 -23.40 -13.24 -27.45
C LYS A 310 -22.20 -13.64 -28.32
N THR A 311 -22.21 -13.26 -29.59
CA THR A 311 -21.08 -13.50 -30.50
C THR A 311 -19.81 -12.81 -30.03
N LEU A 312 -19.92 -11.60 -29.48
CA LEU A 312 -18.79 -10.88 -28.88
C LEU A 312 -18.30 -11.55 -27.59
N SER A 313 -19.22 -11.96 -26.72
CA SER A 313 -18.92 -12.71 -25.47
C SER A 313 -18.10 -13.95 -25.79
N ASP A 314 -18.50 -14.75 -26.78
CA ASP A 314 -17.77 -15.98 -27.13
C ASP A 314 -16.32 -15.69 -27.56
N LYS A 315 -16.06 -14.55 -28.21
CA LYS A 315 -14.70 -14.13 -28.58
C LYS A 315 -13.90 -13.65 -27.38
N VAL A 316 -14.53 -12.92 -26.45
CA VAL A 316 -13.90 -12.46 -25.21
C VAL A 316 -13.59 -13.64 -24.30
N ASP A 317 -14.55 -14.56 -24.11
CA ASP A 317 -14.40 -15.76 -23.29
C ASP A 317 -13.26 -16.66 -23.82
N ALA A 318 -13.08 -16.74 -25.14
CA ALA A 318 -11.95 -17.46 -25.73
C ALA A 318 -10.58 -16.87 -25.35
N ILE A 319 -10.51 -15.59 -25.02
CA ILE A 319 -9.30 -14.90 -24.53
C ILE A 319 -9.18 -15.08 -23.01
N THR A 320 -10.27 -14.87 -22.28
CA THR A 320 -10.27 -14.74 -20.82
C THR A 320 -10.60 -16.02 -20.06
N SER A 321 -10.91 -17.12 -20.72
CA SER A 321 -11.34 -18.37 -20.07
C SER A 321 -10.74 -19.63 -20.70
N ASN A 322 -9.58 -19.49 -21.36
CA ASN A 322 -8.83 -20.62 -21.88
C ASN A 322 -8.23 -21.46 -20.73
N GLU A 323 -8.82 -22.63 -20.47
CA GLU A 323 -8.42 -23.54 -19.37
C GLU A 323 -6.92 -23.85 -19.36
N THR A 324 -6.34 -24.20 -20.52
CA THR A 324 -4.91 -24.51 -20.64
C THR A 324 -4.05 -23.33 -20.19
N PHE A 325 -4.38 -22.13 -20.65
CA PHE A 325 -3.66 -20.91 -20.28
C PHE A 325 -3.84 -20.56 -18.80
N MET A 326 -5.03 -20.78 -18.23
CA MET A 326 -5.27 -20.56 -16.80
C MET A 326 -4.45 -21.49 -15.91
N ILE A 327 -4.30 -22.75 -16.32
CA ILE A 327 -3.43 -23.72 -15.63
C ILE A 327 -1.96 -23.29 -15.71
N GLU A 328 -1.51 -22.83 -16.87
CA GLU A 328 -0.15 -22.30 -17.05
C GLU A 328 0.10 -21.06 -16.18
N LEU A 329 -0.87 -20.16 -16.10
CA LEU A 329 -0.83 -18.96 -15.25
C LEU A 329 -0.75 -19.34 -13.77
N ALA A 330 -1.60 -20.25 -13.30
CA ALA A 330 -1.55 -20.74 -11.91
C ALA A 330 -0.19 -21.39 -11.57
N SER A 331 0.42 -22.07 -12.54
CA SER A 331 1.74 -22.68 -12.39
C SER A 331 2.87 -21.66 -12.36
N ASN A 332 2.86 -20.67 -13.26
CA ASN A 332 3.88 -19.62 -13.35
C ASN A 332 3.32 -18.35 -14.03
N THR A 333 2.74 -17.47 -13.21
CA THR A 333 2.12 -16.21 -13.65
C THR A 333 3.06 -15.30 -14.44
N PHE A 334 4.35 -15.25 -14.08
CA PHE A 334 5.33 -14.40 -14.76
C PHE A 334 5.65 -14.90 -16.18
N LYS A 335 5.80 -16.22 -16.34
CA LYS A 335 5.99 -16.84 -17.66
C LYS A 335 4.74 -16.69 -18.52
N ALA A 336 3.56 -16.92 -17.96
CA ALA A 336 2.29 -16.76 -18.66
C ALA A 336 2.06 -15.31 -19.09
N HIS A 337 2.34 -14.33 -18.23
CA HIS A 337 2.24 -12.91 -18.58
C HIS A 337 3.19 -12.55 -19.72
N ARG A 338 4.44 -13.01 -19.66
CA ARG A 338 5.40 -12.78 -20.76
C ARG A 338 4.90 -13.36 -22.08
N ASP A 339 4.35 -14.56 -22.05
CA ASP A 339 3.77 -15.17 -23.24
C ASP A 339 2.57 -14.36 -23.77
N PHE A 340 1.69 -13.91 -22.88
CA PHE A 340 0.55 -13.07 -23.23
C PHE A 340 0.97 -11.73 -23.84
N LEU A 341 2.01 -11.08 -23.32
CA LEU A 341 2.52 -9.83 -23.90
C LEU A 341 2.98 -10.00 -25.34
N VAL A 342 3.53 -11.16 -25.71
CA VAL A 342 4.07 -11.42 -27.05
C VAL A 342 3.01 -12.01 -27.98
N ASN A 343 2.33 -13.06 -27.52
CA ASN A 343 1.46 -13.91 -28.33
C ASN A 343 -0.04 -13.67 -28.08
N GLY A 344 -0.39 -12.87 -27.06
CA GLY A 344 -1.76 -12.55 -26.70
C GLY A 344 -2.54 -11.89 -27.85
N LEU A 345 -3.85 -12.05 -27.81
CA LEU A 345 -4.79 -11.50 -28.80
C LEU A 345 -4.47 -11.94 -30.24
N GLY A 346 -3.94 -13.15 -30.41
CA GLY A 346 -3.56 -13.68 -31.73
C GLY A 346 -2.28 -13.07 -32.29
N GLY A 347 -1.32 -12.71 -31.43
CA GLY A 347 -0.03 -12.12 -31.81
C GLY A 347 -0.06 -10.58 -31.98
N LEU A 348 -1.12 -9.92 -31.53
CA LEU A 348 -1.22 -8.45 -31.54
C LEU A 348 -0.54 -7.81 -30.30
N GLY A 349 -0.12 -8.64 -29.35
CA GLY A 349 0.42 -8.25 -28.07
C GLY A 349 -0.68 -8.02 -27.04
N GLY A 350 -0.59 -8.74 -25.92
CA GLY A 350 -1.66 -8.81 -24.91
C GLY A 350 -2.01 -7.49 -24.22
N ASP A 351 -1.02 -6.59 -24.07
CA ASP A 351 -1.20 -5.27 -23.45
C ASP A 351 -1.27 -4.12 -24.46
N THR A 352 -1.29 -4.43 -25.77
CA THR A 352 -1.42 -3.41 -26.82
C THR A 352 -2.78 -2.71 -26.76
N TRP A 353 -3.80 -3.39 -26.26
CA TRP A 353 -5.18 -2.93 -26.24
C TRP A 353 -5.75 -2.97 -24.82
N SER A 354 -6.56 -1.97 -24.48
CA SER A 354 -7.56 -2.18 -23.45
C SER A 354 -8.66 -3.12 -23.96
N GLU A 355 -9.37 -3.78 -23.04
CA GLU A 355 -10.52 -4.63 -23.35
C GLU A 355 -11.54 -3.88 -24.23
N PHE A 356 -11.90 -2.65 -23.84
CA PHE A 356 -12.78 -1.77 -24.61
C PHE A 356 -12.23 -1.49 -26.02
N ALA A 357 -10.96 -1.07 -26.12
CA ALA A 357 -10.38 -0.69 -27.41
C ALA A 357 -10.26 -1.89 -28.34
N TYR A 358 -9.98 -3.08 -27.82
CA TYR A 358 -9.96 -4.32 -28.59
C TYR A 358 -11.37 -4.66 -29.12
N MET A 359 -12.38 -4.64 -28.26
CA MET A 359 -13.75 -4.94 -28.67
C MET A 359 -14.26 -3.96 -29.74
N VAL A 360 -14.11 -2.65 -29.52
CA VAL A 360 -14.63 -1.62 -30.43
C VAL A 360 -13.80 -1.51 -31.71
N ASN A 361 -12.47 -1.40 -31.61
CA ASN A 361 -11.65 -1.04 -32.76
C ASN A 361 -11.11 -2.25 -33.54
N TYR A 362 -10.91 -3.39 -32.87
CA TYR A 362 -10.38 -4.59 -33.52
C TYR A 362 -11.50 -5.56 -33.88
N LEU A 363 -12.43 -5.85 -32.95
CA LEU A 363 -13.56 -6.75 -33.21
C LEU A 363 -14.75 -6.05 -33.89
N ASN A 364 -14.71 -4.72 -34.05
CA ASN A 364 -15.80 -3.90 -34.59
C ASN A 364 -17.13 -4.08 -33.83
N ALA A 365 -17.06 -4.28 -32.51
CA ALA A 365 -18.23 -4.36 -31.65
C ALA A 365 -18.95 -3.01 -31.58
N THR A 366 -20.27 -3.05 -31.38
CA THR A 366 -21.02 -1.83 -31.07
C THR A 366 -20.71 -1.36 -29.65
N LEU A 367 -20.93 -0.07 -29.39
CA LEU A 367 -20.81 0.48 -28.03
C LEU A 367 -21.80 -0.21 -27.07
N ASN A 368 -22.98 -0.59 -27.54
CA ASN A 368 -23.98 -1.30 -26.74
C ASN A 368 -23.50 -2.70 -26.34
N ASP A 369 -23.00 -3.50 -27.29
CA ASP A 369 -22.46 -4.84 -26.99
C ASP A 369 -21.27 -4.75 -26.02
N THR A 370 -20.42 -3.74 -26.21
CA THR A 370 -19.22 -3.53 -25.37
C THR A 370 -19.60 -3.10 -23.95
N ASP A 371 -20.62 -2.25 -23.81
CA ASP A 371 -21.15 -1.81 -22.52
C ASP A 371 -21.79 -2.97 -21.75
N VAL A 372 -22.56 -3.83 -22.42
CA VAL A 372 -23.16 -5.03 -21.81
C VAL A 372 -22.07 -5.98 -21.28
N LEU A 373 -20.97 -6.14 -22.01
CA LEU A 373 -19.82 -6.95 -21.57
C LEU A 373 -18.85 -6.20 -20.62
N GLN A 374 -19.16 -4.96 -20.27
CA GLN A 374 -18.35 -4.13 -19.36
C GLN A 374 -16.89 -3.96 -19.82
N GLY A 375 -16.66 -3.77 -21.11
CA GLY A 375 -15.31 -3.62 -21.66
C GLY A 375 -14.51 -2.52 -20.94
N GLY A 376 -13.47 -2.93 -20.22
CA GLY A 376 -12.68 -2.06 -19.35
C GLY A 376 -11.60 -1.23 -20.06
N ALA A 377 -11.03 -0.28 -19.33
CA ALA A 377 -9.89 0.53 -19.79
C ALA A 377 -8.52 -0.15 -19.57
N THR A 378 -8.50 -1.32 -18.93
CA THR A 378 -7.30 -2.16 -18.68
C THR A 378 -7.11 -3.18 -19.81
N SER A 379 -5.92 -3.79 -19.90
CA SER A 379 -5.73 -4.94 -20.79
C SER A 379 -6.44 -6.18 -20.26
N PHE A 380 -6.66 -7.17 -21.14
CA PHE A 380 -7.25 -8.45 -20.76
C PHE A 380 -6.42 -9.22 -19.74
N TRP A 381 -5.15 -8.87 -19.52
CA TRP A 381 -4.34 -9.49 -18.47
C TRP A 381 -4.99 -9.33 -17.09
N ASN A 382 -5.65 -8.19 -16.83
CA ASN A 382 -6.36 -7.99 -15.57
C ASN A 382 -7.49 -9.02 -15.38
N ALA A 383 -8.36 -9.19 -16.39
CA ALA A 383 -9.45 -10.16 -16.33
C ALA A 383 -8.93 -11.61 -16.24
N ILE A 384 -7.87 -11.95 -17.00
CA ILE A 384 -7.26 -13.28 -16.97
C ILE A 384 -6.67 -13.57 -15.59
N TYR A 385 -5.91 -12.62 -15.03
CA TYR A 385 -5.39 -12.71 -13.68
C TYR A 385 -6.54 -12.93 -12.70
N ASP A 386 -7.53 -12.02 -12.68
CA ASP A 386 -8.66 -12.11 -11.74
C ASP A 386 -9.40 -13.45 -11.84
N ASN A 387 -9.58 -14.00 -13.05
CA ASN A 387 -10.21 -15.30 -13.25
C ASN A 387 -9.47 -16.46 -12.58
N VAL A 388 -8.13 -16.45 -12.54
CA VAL A 388 -7.39 -17.49 -11.82
C VAL A 388 -7.43 -17.26 -10.31
N TYR A 389 -7.10 -16.04 -9.87
CA TYR A 389 -6.91 -15.78 -8.43
C TYR A 389 -8.24 -15.69 -7.69
N PHE A 390 -9.27 -15.05 -8.24
CA PHE A 390 -10.62 -15.02 -7.66
C PHE A 390 -11.47 -16.25 -8.02
N GLY A 391 -11.08 -17.01 -9.05
CA GLY A 391 -11.67 -18.31 -9.40
C GLY A 391 -11.14 -19.49 -8.58
N ALA A 392 -10.23 -19.27 -7.62
CA ALA A 392 -9.72 -20.34 -6.78
C ALA A 392 -10.85 -21.14 -6.10
N THR A 393 -10.71 -22.46 -6.11
CA THR A 393 -11.69 -23.39 -5.53
C THR A 393 -11.40 -23.69 -4.07
N LYS A 394 -10.15 -23.49 -3.63
CA LYS A 394 -9.75 -23.54 -2.22
C LYS A 394 -9.07 -22.25 -1.82
N TRP A 395 -9.45 -21.78 -0.63
CA TRP A 395 -8.94 -20.56 -0.02
C TRP A 395 -8.53 -20.83 1.41
N LYS A 396 -7.53 -20.09 1.87
CA LYS A 396 -7.07 -20.11 3.26
C LYS A 396 -7.06 -18.71 3.84
N THR A 397 -7.21 -18.61 5.15
CA THR A 397 -6.89 -17.42 5.94
C THR A 397 -6.07 -17.81 7.16
N ILE A 398 -5.50 -16.84 7.85
CA ILE A 398 -4.72 -17.09 9.07
C ILE A 398 -5.69 -17.22 10.25
N ASP A 399 -5.48 -18.25 11.07
CA ASP A 399 -6.27 -18.47 12.29
C ASP A 399 -6.02 -17.34 13.29
N GLY A 400 -7.10 -16.69 13.74
CA GLY A 400 -7.01 -15.52 14.60
C GLY A 400 -6.65 -14.21 13.88
N GLY A 401 -6.63 -14.18 12.55
CA GLY A 401 -6.47 -12.97 11.74
C GLY A 401 -5.10 -12.80 11.09
N VAL A 402 -5.06 -12.07 9.98
CA VAL A 402 -3.86 -11.77 9.18
C VAL A 402 -3.02 -10.67 9.86
N HIS A 403 -2.45 -10.99 11.03
CA HIS A 403 -1.53 -10.15 11.77
C HIS A 403 -0.16 -10.83 11.89
N PHE A 404 0.91 -10.09 11.56
CA PHE A 404 2.28 -10.60 11.68
C PHE A 404 3.04 -9.81 12.74
N THR A 405 3.21 -10.40 13.92
CA THR A 405 4.16 -9.93 14.93
C THR A 405 5.48 -10.68 14.78
N LEU A 406 6.53 -9.99 14.35
CA LEU A 406 7.90 -10.48 14.42
C LEU A 406 8.42 -10.25 15.84
N THR A 407 8.13 -11.15 16.76
CA THR A 407 8.69 -11.12 18.12
C THR A 407 8.99 -12.58 18.44
N PRO A 408 10.21 -13.06 18.12
CA PRO A 408 11.38 -12.74 18.93
C PRO A 408 12.70 -12.59 18.13
N ILE A 409 12.68 -12.21 16.85
CA ILE A 409 13.92 -12.04 16.04
C ILE A 409 14.57 -10.66 16.26
N LEU A 410 13.94 -9.77 17.02
CA LEU A 410 14.39 -8.38 17.23
C LEU A 410 15.06 -8.12 18.59
N ASP A 411 15.41 -9.17 19.35
CA ASP A 411 16.22 -9.05 20.56
C ASP A 411 17.73 -9.21 20.28
#